data_AF-A0A2A4U2Z3-F1
#
_entry.id   AF-A0A2A4U2Z3-F1
#
_cell.length_a   1.000
_cell.length_b   1.000
_cell.length_c   1.000
_cell.angle_alpha   90.00
_cell.angle_beta   90.00
_cell.angle_gamma   90.00
#
_symmetry.space_group_name_H-M   'P 1'
#
loop_
_entity.id
_entity.type
_entity.pdbx_description
1 polymer ?
#
loop_
_entity_poly.entity_id
_entity_poly.type
_entity_poly.pdbx_seq_one_letter_code
_entity_poly.pdbx_strand_id
1 'polypeptide(L)'
;MSKGWKIYWVVVFVTVTNYLTMVLWSLPLVSDMAGGGVPFDMRPSGYSFEEAQVFLMAMSNKGRDFYLNTQHLLDFFYPTLFAITVAIALIHLVPRYWGWIFE
;
A
#
# COMPACT_ATOMS: atom_id res chain seq x y z
N MET A 1 25.21 -12.53 6.57
CA MET A 1 24.07 -12.19 5.67
C MET A 1 24.62 -11.48 4.44
N SER A 2 24.31 -11.96 3.22
CA SER A 2 24.80 -11.33 1.98
C SER A 2 24.30 -9.88 1.85
N LYS A 3 24.95 -9.06 1.02
CA LYS A 3 24.53 -7.68 0.76
C LYS A 3 23.08 -7.61 0.26
N GLY A 4 22.65 -8.55 -0.59
CA GLY A 4 21.28 -8.64 -1.10
C GLY A 4 20.24 -8.85 0.00
N TRP A 5 20.51 -9.73 0.97
CA TRP A 5 19.61 -9.94 2.10
C TRP A 5 19.54 -8.75 3.06
N LYS A 6 20.60 -7.95 3.20
CA LYS A 6 20.54 -6.70 3.98
C LYS A 6 19.60 -5.69 3.30
N ILE A 7 19.72 -5.53 1.97
CA ILE A 7 18.84 -4.66 1.18
C ILE A 7 17.39 -5.15 1.29
N TYR A 8 17.16 -6.46 1.15
CA TYR A 8 15.84 -7.07 1.31
C TYR A 8 15.16 -6.64 2.61
N TRP A 9 15.83 -6.80 3.75
CA TRP A 9 15.22 -6.46 5.05
C TRP A 9 14.99 -4.96 5.23
N VAL A 10 15.82 -4.10 4.65
CA VAL A 10 15.57 -2.66 4.61
C VAL A 10 14.32 -2.35 3.80
N VAL A 11 14.17 -2.95 2.62
CA VAL A 11 12.97 -2.77 1.79
C VAL A 11 11.74 -3.30 2.52
N VAL A 12 11.78 -4.50 3.11
CA VAL A 12 10.68 -5.05 3.93
C VAL A 12 10.28 -4.08 5.03
N PHE A 13 11.26 -3.56 5.78
CA PHE A 13 10.98 -2.61 6.86
C PHE A 13 10.28 -1.35 6.35
N VAL A 14 10.73 -0.78 5.23
CA VAL A 14 10.10 0.40 4.61
C VAL A 14 8.69 0.06 4.08
N THR A 15 8.51 -1.07 3.42
CA THR A 15 7.20 -1.56 2.94
C THR A 15 6.21 -1.69 4.09
N VAL A 16 6.61 -2.35 5.18
CA VAL A 16 5.77 -2.54 6.37
C VAL A 16 5.47 -1.21 7.04
N THR A 17 6.45 -0.32 7.15
CA THR A 17 6.24 1.02 7.73
C THR A 17 5.24 1.83 6.90
N ASN A 18 5.38 1.83 5.57
CA ASN A 18 4.42 2.49 4.68
C ASN A 18 3.01 1.91 4.85
N TYR A 19 2.89 0.59 4.87
CA TYR A 19 1.61 -0.08 5.08
C TYR A 19 0.97 0.25 6.44
N LEU A 20 1.73 0.18 7.53
CA LEU A 20 1.25 0.51 8.87
C LEU A 20 0.88 1.99 8.98
N THR A 21 1.60 2.88 8.31
CA THR A 21 1.26 4.31 8.23
C THR A 21 -0.12 4.49 7.59
N MET A 22 -0.43 3.72 6.55
CA MET A 22 -1.75 3.74 5.92
C MET A 22 -2.85 3.23 6.87
N VAL A 23 -2.66 2.03 7.41
CA VAL A 23 -3.71 1.35 8.21
C VAL A 23 -3.95 2.02 9.55
N LEU A 24 -2.91 2.53 10.21
CA LEU A 24 -3.01 3.07 11.57
C LEU A 24 -3.28 4.58 11.60
N TRP A 25 -3.09 5.30 10.50
CA TRP A 25 -3.22 6.76 10.49
C TRP A 25 -3.98 7.32 9.29
N SER A 26 -3.44 7.22 8.08
CA SER A 26 -3.99 8.00 6.96
C SER A 26 -5.36 7.50 6.52
N LEU A 27 -5.60 6.18 6.45
CA LEU A 27 -6.91 5.62 6.10
C LEU A 27 -7.98 5.89 7.18
N PRO A 28 -7.73 5.69 8.48
CA PRO A 28 -8.67 6.12 9.53
C PRO A 28 -9.01 7.60 9.46
N LEU A 29 -8.02 8.47 9.21
CA LEU A 29 -8.24 9.90 9.13
C LEU A 29 -9.08 10.28 7.90
N VAL A 30 -8.82 9.67 6.74
CA VAL A 30 -9.67 9.83 5.54
C VAL A 30 -11.10 9.37 5.81
N SER A 31 -11.28 8.25 6.51
CA SER A 31 -12.60 7.73 6.87
C SER A 31 -13.37 8.70 7.76
N ASP A 32 -12.72 9.25 8.80
CA ASP A 32 -13.32 10.27 9.68
C ASP A 32 -13.72 11.52 8.90
N MET A 33 -12.84 12.00 8.01
CA MET A 33 -13.11 13.15 7.13
C MET A 33 -14.16 12.88 6.03
N ALA A 34 -14.58 11.63 5.86
CA ALA A 34 -15.65 11.16 4.97
C ALA A 34 -16.90 10.71 5.76
N GLY A 35 -17.07 11.18 7.00
CA GLY A 35 -18.24 10.86 7.82
C GLY A 35 -18.29 9.41 8.30
N GLY A 36 -17.13 8.77 8.48
CA GLY A 36 -17.00 7.36 8.85
C GLY A 36 -17.14 6.38 7.67
N GLY A 37 -17.22 6.89 6.44
CA GLY A 37 -17.24 6.05 5.25
C GLY A 37 -15.95 5.24 5.08
N VAL A 38 -16.06 3.99 4.63
CA VAL A 38 -14.89 3.13 4.41
C VAL A 38 -14.16 3.56 3.12
N PRO A 39 -12.84 3.85 3.14
CA PRO A 39 -12.07 4.17 1.92
C PRO A 39 -12.14 3.06 0.87
N PHE A 40 -11.98 3.41 -0.41
CA PHE A 40 -12.14 2.47 -1.53
C PHE A 40 -11.18 1.26 -1.47
N ASP A 41 -9.91 1.47 -1.10
CA ASP A 41 -8.90 0.39 -1.04
C ASP A 41 -9.19 -0.65 0.06
N MET A 42 -10.04 -0.30 1.03
CA MET A 42 -10.49 -1.21 2.09
C MET A 42 -11.73 -2.02 1.70
N ARG A 43 -12.21 -1.91 0.46
CA ARG A 43 -13.40 -2.61 -0.06
C ARG A 43 -13.01 -3.63 -1.13
N PRO A 44 -12.35 -4.75 -0.78
CA PRO A 44 -11.89 -5.75 -1.75
C PRO A 44 -13.03 -6.47 -2.49
N SER A 45 -14.25 -6.43 -1.93
CA SER A 45 -15.47 -6.92 -2.60
C SER A 45 -16.05 -5.94 -3.63
N GLY A 46 -15.43 -4.76 -3.80
CA GLY A 46 -15.96 -3.66 -4.60
C GLY A 46 -16.94 -2.78 -3.84
N TYR A 47 -17.55 -1.84 -4.56
CA TYR A 47 -18.57 -0.91 -4.07
C TYR A 47 -19.51 -0.50 -5.20
N SER A 48 -20.75 -0.12 -4.87
CA SER A 48 -21.72 0.40 -5.82
C SER A 48 -21.44 1.86 -6.19
N PHE A 49 -22.06 2.34 -7.26
CA PHE A 49 -21.98 3.74 -7.65
C PHE A 49 -22.56 4.67 -6.58
N GLU A 50 -23.68 4.29 -5.98
CA GLU A 50 -24.34 5.02 -4.90
C GLU A 50 -23.44 5.09 -3.66
N GLU A 51 -22.78 3.98 -3.30
CA GLU A 51 -21.85 3.95 -2.18
C GLU A 51 -20.63 4.85 -2.42
N ALA A 52 -20.14 4.91 -3.67
CA ALA A 52 -19.07 5.83 -4.05
C ALA A 52 -19.51 7.29 -3.96
N GLN A 53 -20.72 7.61 -4.45
CA GLN A 53 -21.27 8.95 -4.33
C GLN A 53 -21.43 9.38 -2.88
N VAL A 54 -21.98 8.52 -2.02
CA VAL A 54 -22.16 8.81 -0.58
C VAL A 54 -20.81 9.12 0.07
N PHE A 55 -19.79 8.30 -0.18
CA PHE A 55 -18.45 8.53 0.34
C PHE A 55 -17.84 9.85 -0.14
N LEU A 56 -17.95 10.15 -1.43
CA LEU A 56 -17.38 11.37 -2.03
C LEU A 56 -18.13 12.64 -1.61
N MET A 57 -19.46 12.57 -1.44
CA MET A 57 -20.27 13.71 -0.97
C MET A 57 -20.07 13.99 0.52
N ALA A 58 -19.78 12.97 1.32
CA ALA A 58 -19.45 13.12 2.73
C ALA A 58 -18.03 13.65 2.97
N MET A 59 -17.16 13.62 1.94
CA MET A 59 -15.77 14.03 2.03
C MET A 59 -15.64 15.55 2.22
N SER A 60 -15.03 15.95 3.33
CA SER A 60 -14.69 17.37 3.55
C SER A 60 -13.61 17.86 2.58
N ASN A 61 -13.55 19.18 2.32
CA ASN A 61 -12.49 19.78 1.49
C ASN A 61 -11.08 19.46 2.02
N LYS A 62 -10.91 19.44 3.35
CA LYS A 62 -9.65 19.04 3.99
C LYS A 62 -9.36 17.55 3.78
N GLY A 63 -10.39 16.71 3.86
CA GLY A 63 -10.30 15.28 3.58
C GLY A 63 -9.81 15.00 2.17
N ARG A 64 -10.37 15.69 1.20
CA ARG A 64 -9.95 15.60 -0.20
C ARG A 64 -8.50 16.05 -0.40
N ASP A 65 -8.10 17.16 0.20
CA ASP A 65 -6.72 17.66 0.10
C ASP A 65 -5.71 16.69 0.75
N PHE A 66 -6.03 16.17 1.92
CA PHE A 66 -5.23 15.15 2.60
C PHE A 66 -5.14 13.86 1.77
N TYR A 67 -6.25 13.42 1.17
CA TYR A 67 -6.26 12.24 0.32
C TYR A 67 -5.32 12.41 -0.88
N LEU A 68 -5.43 13.52 -1.60
CA LEU A 68 -4.65 13.76 -2.83
C LEU A 68 -3.15 13.97 -2.56
N ASN A 69 -2.79 14.60 -1.44
CA ASN A 69 -1.40 14.95 -1.16
C ASN A 69 -0.69 13.99 -0.20
N THR A 70 -1.41 13.16 0.56
CA THR A 70 -0.83 12.23 1.54
C THR A 70 -1.19 10.79 1.22
N GLN A 71 -2.49 10.45 1.27
CA GLN A 71 -2.94 9.06 1.06
C GLN A 71 -2.50 8.53 -0.31
N HIS A 72 -2.72 9.31 -1.36
CA HIS A 72 -2.37 8.94 -2.73
C HIS A 72 -0.86 8.73 -2.93
N LEU A 73 0.00 9.46 -2.21
CA LEU A 73 1.45 9.20 -2.24
C LEU A 73 1.79 7.86 -1.56
N LEU A 74 1.18 7.56 -0.42
CA LEU A 74 1.38 6.28 0.28
C LEU A 74 0.90 5.10 -0.58
N ASP A 75 -0.23 5.25 -1.26
CA ASP A 75 -0.79 4.26 -2.20
C ASP A 75 0.06 4.10 -3.46
N PHE A 76 0.75 5.16 -3.91
CA PHE A 76 1.70 5.06 -5.01
C PHE A 76 2.95 4.26 -4.61
N PHE A 77 3.52 4.52 -3.42
CA PHE A 77 4.74 3.84 -2.98
C PHE A 77 4.51 2.39 -2.57
N TYR A 78 3.36 2.05 -2.00
CA TYR A 78 3.12 0.71 -1.46
C TYR A 78 3.28 -0.42 -2.51
N PRO A 79 2.63 -0.38 -3.69
CA PRO A 79 2.78 -1.41 -4.71
C PRO A 79 4.22 -1.54 -5.21
N THR A 80 4.94 -0.42 -5.36
CA THR A 80 6.34 -0.43 -5.80
C THR A 80 7.24 -1.09 -4.77
N LEU A 81 7.11 -0.70 -3.50
CA LEU A 81 7.87 -1.29 -2.38
C LEU A 81 7.57 -2.78 -2.23
N PHE A 82 6.29 -3.17 -2.33
CA PHE A 82 5.87 -4.55 -2.27
C PHE A 82 6.43 -5.38 -3.44
N ALA A 83 6.37 -4.85 -4.67
CA ALA A 83 6.92 -5.52 -5.85
C ALA A 83 8.43 -5.75 -5.71
N ILE A 84 9.20 -4.75 -5.25
CA ILE A 84 10.64 -4.90 -5.00
C ILE A 84 10.90 -5.95 -3.91
N THR A 85 10.10 -5.94 -2.84
CA THR A 85 10.19 -6.92 -1.75
C THR A 85 10.07 -8.35 -2.29
N VAL A 86 9.05 -8.61 -3.11
CA VAL A 86 8.81 -9.93 -3.72
C VAL A 86 9.88 -10.27 -4.76
N ALA A 87 10.27 -9.32 -5.61
CA ALA A 87 11.27 -9.55 -6.66
C ALA A 87 12.63 -9.99 -6.10
N ILE A 88 13.13 -9.32 -5.04
CA ILE A 88 14.40 -9.70 -4.40
C ILE A 88 14.31 -11.12 -3.82
N ALA A 89 13.20 -11.45 -3.15
CA ALA A 89 12.99 -12.79 -2.62
C ALA A 89 12.96 -13.85 -3.72
N LEU A 90 12.26 -13.59 -4.82
CA LEU A 90 12.19 -14.52 -5.97
C LEU A 90 13.57 -14.71 -6.63
N ILE A 91 14.30 -13.63 -6.90
CA ILE A 91 15.64 -13.71 -7.52
C ILE A 91 16.62 -14.53 -6.67
N HIS A 92 16.53 -14.45 -5.34
CA HIS A 92 17.43 -15.20 -4.46
C HIS A 92 16.97 -16.62 -4.15
N LEU A 93 15.67 -16.88 -4.08
CA LEU A 93 15.13 -18.17 -3.66
C LEU A 93 14.82 -19.08 -4.86
N VAL A 94 14.26 -18.56 -5.95
CA VAL A 94 13.83 -19.39 -7.09
C VAL A 94 14.99 -20.18 -7.72
N PRO A 95 16.18 -19.58 -8.01
CA PRO A 95 17.31 -20.36 -8.52
C PRO A 95 17.78 -21.47 -7.56
N ARG A 96 17.66 -21.22 -6.24
CA ARG A 96 18.06 -22.17 -5.20
C ARG A 96 17.12 -23.37 -5.10
N TYR A 97 15.83 -23.19 -5.40
CA TYR A 97 14.82 -24.26 -5.25
C TYR A 97 14.43 -24.91 -6.58
N TRP A 98 14.45 -24.17 -7.69
CA TRP A 98 14.03 -24.64 -9.02
C TRP A 98 15.16 -24.80 -10.03
N GLY A 99 16.40 -24.46 -9.70
CA GLY A 99 17.56 -24.73 -10.56
C GLY A 99 17.65 -23.86 -11.82
N TRP A 100 17.02 -22.68 -11.83
CA TRP A 100 17.17 -21.73 -12.95
C TRP A 100 18.57 -21.11 -12.90
N ILE A 101 19.52 -21.78 -13.54
CA ILE A 101 20.82 -21.23 -13.92
C ILE A 101 20.54 -20.41 -15.17
N PHE A 102 20.57 -19.09 -15.05
CA PHE A 102 20.85 -18.26 -16.24
C PHE A 102 22.34 -18.49 -16.52
N GLU A 103 22.63 -19.34 -17.51
CA GLU A 103 23.95 -19.37 -18.17
C GLU A 103 24.21 -18.03 -18.87
#